data_AF-A0A529F9B9-F1
#
_entry.id   AF-A0A529F9B9-F1
#
_cell.length_a   1.000
_cell.length_b   1.000
_cell.length_c   1.000
_cell.angle_alpha   90.00
_cell.angle_beta   90.00
_cell.angle_gamma   90.00
#
_symmetry.space_group_name_H-M   'P 1'
#
loop_
_entity.id
_entity.type
_entity.pdbx_description
1 polymer ?
#
loop_
_entity_poly.entity_id
_entity_poly.type
_entity_poly.pdbx_seq_one_letter_code
_entity_poly.pdbx_strand_id
1 'polypeptide(L)'
;REIHDRTGHTTVFVTHDQEEALELADRVVVMSQGRIEQVGSADEIYDTPNSPFVYSFIGESSSLPVKVESGEVWIADRSIGLSAPHAASGDAMLYFRPHDVELLDGCSG
;
A
#
# COMPACT_ATOMS: atom_id res chain seq x y z
N ARG A 1 7.12 -11.15 21.64
CA ARG A 1 8.44 -11.59 21.12
C ARG A 1 9.07 -12.76 21.91
N GLU A 2 8.91 -12.89 23.24
CA GLU A 2 9.68 -13.91 24.01
C GLU A 2 9.27 -15.40 23.84
N ILE A 3 8.10 -15.72 23.28
CA ILE A 3 7.63 -17.13 23.22
C ILE A 3 8.02 -17.85 21.90
N HIS A 4 8.20 -17.12 20.78
CA HIS A 4 8.47 -17.74 19.48
C HIS A 4 9.96 -17.83 19.11
N ASP A 5 10.78 -16.86 19.51
CA ASP A 5 12.19 -16.78 19.08
C ASP A 5 13.10 -17.87 19.69
N ARG A 6 12.61 -18.63 20.67
CA ARG A 6 13.45 -19.49 21.53
C ARG A 6 13.52 -20.96 21.12
N THR A 7 12.77 -21.42 20.10
CA THR A 7 12.65 -22.86 19.80
C THR A 7 13.01 -23.29 18.36
N GLY A 8 13.29 -22.36 17.44
CA GLY A 8 13.73 -22.70 16.08
C GLY A 8 12.71 -23.52 15.27
N HIS A 9 11.44 -23.48 15.64
CA HIS A 9 10.36 -24.15 14.94
C HIS A 9 9.75 -23.25 13.87
N THR A 10 9.44 -23.83 12.70
CA THR A 10 8.64 -23.15 11.69
C THR A 10 7.24 -22.95 12.23
N THR A 11 6.80 -21.70 12.32
CA THR A 11 5.48 -21.36 12.85
C THR A 11 4.67 -20.63 11.78
N VAL A 12 3.39 -20.98 11.66
CA VAL A 12 2.45 -20.33 10.75
C VAL A 12 1.25 -19.88 11.56
N PHE A 13 0.92 -18.60 11.45
CA PHE A 13 -0.26 -18.00 12.06
C PHE A 13 -1.17 -17.46 10.97
N VAL A 14 -2.47 -17.54 11.22
CA VAL A 14 -3.50 -16.96 10.36
C VAL A 14 -4.30 -16.00 11.21
N THR A 15 -4.25 -14.73 10.85
CA THR A 15 -4.98 -13.67 11.54
C THR A 15 -5.72 -12.82 10.52
N HIS A 16 -6.73 -12.10 11.00
CA HIS A 16 -7.39 -11.03 10.26
C HIS A 16 -6.86 -9.65 10.67
N ASP A 17 -6.05 -9.61 11.73
CA ASP A 17 -5.40 -8.40 12.23
C ASP A 17 -4.09 -8.17 11.46
N GLN A 18 -4.05 -7.06 10.75
CA GLN A 18 -2.93 -6.72 9.87
C GLN A 18 -1.72 -6.25 10.68
N GLU A 19 -1.92 -5.51 11.77
CA GLU A 19 -0.84 -5.02 12.62
C GLU A 19 -0.12 -6.18 13.28
N GLU A 20 -0.88 -7.15 13.79
CA GLU A 20 -0.32 -8.38 14.35
C GLU A 20 0.53 -9.14 13.32
N ALA A 21 0.04 -9.26 12.07
CA ALA A 21 0.77 -9.95 11.01
C ALA A 21 2.09 -9.23 10.64
N LEU A 22 2.08 -7.90 10.58
CA LEU A 22 3.26 -7.10 10.24
C LEU A 22 4.30 -7.05 11.37
N GLU A 23 3.87 -7.06 12.63
CA GLU A 23 4.78 -6.96 13.78
C GLU A 23 5.52 -8.27 14.12
N LEU A 24 4.90 -9.41 13.81
CA LEU A 24 5.33 -10.73 14.27
C LEU A 24 5.93 -11.61 13.16
N ALA A 25 5.55 -11.42 11.90
CA ALA A 25 5.94 -12.33 10.84
C ALA A 25 7.18 -11.86 10.09
N ASP A 26 8.15 -12.75 9.90
CA ASP A 26 9.26 -12.53 8.95
C ASP A 26 8.76 -12.44 7.50
N ARG A 27 7.64 -13.13 7.22
CA ARG A 27 7.05 -13.25 5.89
C ARG A 27 5.52 -13.29 6.00
N VAL A 28 4.86 -12.43 5.22
CA VAL A 28 3.41 -12.29 5.20
C VAL A 28 2.88 -12.80 3.86
N VAL A 29 1.76 -13.52 3.94
CA VAL A 29 1.01 -14.03 2.77
C VAL A 29 -0.36 -13.37 2.81
N VAL A 30 -0.62 -12.45 1.88
CA VAL A 30 -1.93 -11.81 1.73
C VAL A 30 -2.77 -12.65 0.78
N MET A 31 -3.99 -12.97 1.20
CA MET A 31 -4.91 -13.81 0.43
C MET A 31 -6.27 -13.13 0.25
N SER A 32 -6.88 -13.32 -0.91
CA SER A 32 -8.23 -12.88 -1.23
C SER A 32 -8.96 -13.93 -2.06
N GLN A 33 -10.21 -14.23 -1.71
CA GLN A 33 -11.08 -15.17 -2.46
C GLN A 33 -10.42 -16.54 -2.72
N GLY A 34 -9.63 -17.03 -1.76
CA GLY A 34 -8.91 -18.32 -1.89
C GLY A 34 -7.69 -18.28 -2.80
N ARG A 35 -7.24 -17.10 -3.25
CA ARG A 35 -6.01 -16.89 -4.03
C ARG A 35 -5.01 -16.07 -3.23
N ILE A 36 -3.73 -16.31 -3.47
CA ILE A 36 -2.64 -15.48 -2.94
C ILE A 36 -2.55 -14.22 -3.79
N GLU A 37 -2.64 -13.06 -3.14
CA GLU A 37 -2.50 -11.74 -3.76
C GLU A 37 -1.04 -11.30 -3.77
N GLN A 38 -0.36 -11.44 -2.64
CA GLN A 38 1.05 -11.08 -2.49
C GLN A 38 1.72 -11.90 -1.39
N VAL A 39 3.01 -12.14 -1.57
CA VAL A 39 3.87 -12.76 -0.57
C VAL A 39 5.18 -11.97 -0.53
N GLY A 40 5.61 -11.59 0.67
CA GLY A 40 6.83 -10.82 0.88
C GLY A 40 7.17 -10.71 2.36
N SER A 41 8.22 -9.98 2.70
CA SER A 41 8.43 -9.52 4.08
C SER A 41 7.30 -8.58 4.53
N ALA A 42 7.18 -8.34 5.84
CA ALA A 42 6.24 -7.36 6.36
C ALA A 42 6.44 -5.98 5.71
N ASP A 43 7.70 -5.54 5.59
CA ASP A 43 8.07 -4.27 4.95
C ASP A 43 7.68 -4.24 3.47
N GLU A 44 7.97 -5.28 2.70
CA GLU A 44 7.61 -5.36 1.27
C GLU A 44 6.10 -5.28 1.05
N ILE A 45 5.32 -5.92 1.92
CA ILE A 45 3.86 -5.93 1.86
C ILE A 45 3.28 -4.55 2.20
N TYR A 46 3.92 -3.82 3.11
CA TYR A 46 3.49 -2.49 3.53
C TYR A 46 3.90 -1.39 2.53
N ASP A 47 5.20 -1.35 2.18
CA ASP A 47 5.84 -0.29 1.38
C ASP A 47 5.64 -0.49 -0.13
N THR A 48 5.57 -1.75 -0.59
CA THR A 48 5.48 -2.08 -2.02
C THR A 48 4.32 -3.03 -2.33
N PRO A 49 3.08 -2.66 -2.01
CA PRO A 49 1.90 -3.44 -2.38
C PRO A 49 1.78 -3.54 -3.91
N ASN A 50 1.58 -4.76 -4.41
CA ASN A 50 1.56 -5.07 -5.84
C ASN A 50 0.16 -4.94 -6.49
N SER A 51 -0.87 -4.74 -5.69
CA SER A 51 -2.26 -4.64 -6.16
C SER A 51 -3.05 -3.62 -5.34
N PRO A 52 -4.09 -3.00 -5.94
CA PRO A 52 -5.03 -2.15 -5.22
C PRO A 52 -5.64 -2.82 -3.99
N PHE A 53 -5.89 -4.13 -4.07
CA PHE A 53 -6.41 -4.90 -2.95
C PHE A 53 -5.42 -4.90 -1.79
N VAL A 54 -4.16 -5.27 -2.03
CA VAL A 54 -3.13 -5.29 -0.98
C VAL A 54 -2.91 -3.89 -0.41
N TYR A 55 -2.89 -2.87 -1.26
CA TYR A 55 -2.80 -1.47 -0.84
C TYR A 55 -3.94 -1.11 0.11
N SER A 56 -5.18 -1.48 -0.24
CA SER A 56 -6.37 -1.22 0.57
C SER A 56 -6.49 -2.09 1.82
N PHE A 57 -5.86 -3.26 1.78
CA PHE A 57 -5.99 -4.30 2.80
C PHE A 57 -4.94 -4.19 3.89
N ILE A 58 -3.78 -3.54 3.65
CA ILE A 58 -2.71 -3.43 4.64
C ILE A 58 -2.57 -1.99 5.07
N GLY A 59 -2.85 -1.72 6.35
CA GLY A 59 -2.77 -0.40 6.97
C GLY A 59 -3.80 0.59 6.45
N GLU A 60 -3.69 1.85 6.88
CA GLU A 60 -4.53 2.91 6.34
C GLU A 60 -4.18 3.20 4.88
N SER A 61 -5.20 3.37 4.05
CA SER A 61 -5.03 3.70 2.64
C SER A 61 -6.06 4.73 2.22
N SER A 62 -5.68 5.55 1.25
CA SER A 62 -6.59 6.45 0.56
C SER A 62 -6.42 6.25 -0.94
N SER A 63 -7.51 6.48 -1.66
CA SER A 63 -7.50 6.41 -3.12
C SER A 63 -8.21 7.61 -3.72
N LEU A 64 -7.70 8.07 -4.85
CA LEU A 64 -8.21 9.23 -5.56
C LEU A 64 -8.29 8.95 -7.06
N PRO A 65 -9.44 9.19 -7.71
CA PRO A 65 -9.52 9.16 -9.17
C PRO A 65 -8.65 10.25 -9.79
N VAL A 66 -7.79 9.86 -10.73
CA VAL A 66 -6.87 10.75 -11.44
C VAL A 66 -6.88 10.43 -12.93
N LYS A 67 -6.35 11.34 -13.74
CA LYS A 67 -6.08 11.10 -15.15
C LYS A 67 -4.58 11.12 -15.39
N VAL A 68 -4.07 10.15 -16.15
CA VAL A 68 -2.68 10.15 -16.60
C VAL A 68 -2.63 10.63 -18.04
N GLU A 69 -1.90 11.71 -18.29
CA GLU A 69 -1.66 12.22 -19.65
C GLU A 69 -0.17 12.51 -19.82
N SER A 70 0.43 11.98 -20.89
CA SER A 70 1.85 12.20 -21.22
C SER A 70 2.82 11.84 -20.08
N GLY A 71 2.47 10.89 -19.20
CA GLY A 71 3.29 10.49 -18.06
C GLY A 71 3.18 11.42 -16.84
N GLU A 72 2.24 12.37 -16.85
CA GLU A 72 1.91 13.23 -15.71
C GLU A 72 0.55 12.85 -15.12
N VAL A 73 0.42 13.02 -13.80
CA VAL A 73 -0.83 12.82 -13.08
C VAL A 73 -1.62 14.12 -12.98
N TRP A 74 -2.90 14.05 -13.33
CA TRP A 74 -3.86 15.14 -13.34
C TRP A 74 -5.00 14.86 -12.38
N ILE A 75 -5.37 15.85 -11.58
CA ILE A 75 -6.61 15.85 -10.78
C ILE A 75 -7.52 16.90 -11.41
N ALA A 76 -8.69 16.46 -11.88
CA ALA A 76 -9.57 17.28 -12.70
C ALA A 76 -8.80 17.91 -13.88
N ASP A 77 -8.70 19.24 -13.92
CA ASP A 77 -8.07 20.04 -14.98
C ASP A 77 -6.68 20.60 -14.59
N ARG A 78 -6.06 20.07 -13.52
CA ARG A 78 -4.74 20.50 -13.05
C ARG A 78 -3.75 19.33 -12.91
N SER A 79 -2.56 19.48 -13.49
CA SER A 79 -1.41 18.60 -13.21
C SER A 79 -0.89 18.84 -11.80
N ILE A 80 -0.65 17.77 -11.06
CA ILE A 80 -0.12 17.81 -9.68
C ILE A 80 1.40 17.65 -9.61
N GLY A 81 2.08 17.56 -10.75
CA GLY A 81 3.54 17.42 -10.80
C GLY A 81 4.06 16.06 -10.35
N LEU A 82 3.19 15.07 -10.14
CA LEU A 82 3.59 13.68 -9.95
C LEU A 82 3.83 13.02 -11.32
N SER A 83 4.95 12.33 -11.46
CA SER A 83 5.29 11.58 -12.66
C SER A 83 4.83 10.12 -12.54
N ALA A 84 4.16 9.63 -13.58
CA ALA A 84 3.71 8.25 -13.72
C ALA A 84 4.26 7.64 -15.03
N PRO A 85 5.59 7.46 -15.14
CA PRO A 85 6.23 7.07 -16.42
C PRO A 85 5.86 5.66 -16.88
N HIS A 86 5.42 4.81 -15.97
CA HIS A 86 5.02 3.43 -16.25
C HIS A 86 3.50 3.23 -16.34
N ALA A 87 2.71 4.28 -16.15
CA ALA A 87 1.25 4.21 -16.22
C ALA A 87 0.76 4.46 -17.65
N ALA A 88 -0.25 3.71 -18.07
CA ALA A 88 -0.94 3.99 -19.33
C ALA A 88 -1.69 5.32 -19.25
N SER A 89 -1.77 6.05 -20.36
CA SER A 89 -2.58 7.27 -20.42
C SER A 89 -4.07 6.94 -20.35
N GLY A 90 -4.83 7.73 -19.61
CA GLY A 90 -6.26 7.54 -19.38
C GLY A 90 -6.68 7.72 -17.93
N ASP A 91 -7.88 7.27 -17.61
CA ASP A 91 -8.41 7.29 -16.24
C ASP A 91 -7.69 6.24 -15.38
N ALA A 92 -7.25 6.65 -14.19
CA ALA A 92 -6.51 5.82 -13.25
C ALA A 92 -6.94 6.11 -11.81
N MET A 93 -6.54 5.24 -10.89
CA MET A 93 -6.71 5.43 -9.45
C MET A 93 -5.34 5.61 -8.83
N LEU A 94 -5.13 6.74 -8.16
CA LEU A 94 -3.96 7.00 -7.33
C LEU A 94 -4.20 6.41 -5.95
N TYR A 95 -3.28 5.60 -5.45
CA TYR A 95 -3.28 5.06 -4.09
C TYR A 95 -2.13 5.70 -3.31
N PHE A 96 -2.41 6.13 -2.09
CA PHE A 96 -1.44 6.77 -1.20
C PHE A 96 -1.76 6.46 0.27
N ARG A 97 -0.76 6.56 1.15
CA ARG A 97 -1.00 6.46 2.60
C ARG A 97 -1.37 7.84 3.15
N PRO A 98 -2.28 7.93 4.13
CA PRO A 98 -2.62 9.22 4.72
C PRO A 98 -1.42 9.99 5.29
N HIS A 99 -0.41 9.28 5.80
CA HIS A 99 0.82 9.89 6.33
C HIS A 99 1.80 10.36 5.26
N ASP A 100 1.60 9.99 3.99
CA ASP A 100 2.40 10.51 2.86
C ASP A 100 1.93 11.91 2.42
N VAL A 101 0.80 12.39 2.97
CA VAL A 101 0.16 13.63 2.56
C VAL A 101 0.08 14.59 3.75
N GLU A 102 0.62 15.79 3.58
CA GLU A 102 0.52 16.87 4.55
C GLU A 102 -0.41 17.96 4.03
N LEU A 103 -1.34 18.41 4.87
CA LEU A 103 -2.18 19.56 4.58
C LEU A 103 -1.47 20.83 5.05
N LEU A 104 -1.11 21.68 4.09
CA LEU A 104 -0.57 23.01 4.39
C LEU A 104 -1.70 24.03 4.22
N ASP A 105 -1.96 24.80 5.28
CA ASP A 105 -2.88 25.93 5.19
C ASP A 105 -2.35 26.94 4.16
N GLY A 106 -3.24 27.37 3.25
CA GLY A 106 -2.89 28.30 2.18
C GLY A 106 -2.21 29.54 2.75
N CYS A 107 -1.01 29.84 2.25
CA CYS A 107 -0.28 31.06 2.56
C CYS A 107 -1.25 32.26 2.49
N SER A 108 -1.45 32.92 3.63
CA SER A 108 -2.01 34.26 3.66
C SER A 108 -0.95 35.19 3.06
N GLY A 109 -1.03 35.48 1.77
CA GLY A 109 -0.09 36.36 1.06
C GLY A 109 -0.70 36.93 -0.20
#